data_AF-D3TCT5-F1
#
_entry.id   AF-D3TCT5-F1
#
_cell.length_a   1.000
_cell.length_b   1.000
_cell.length_c   1.000
_cell.angle_alpha   90.00
_cell.angle_beta   90.00
_cell.angle_gamma   90.00
#
_symmetry.space_group_name_H-M   'P 1'
#
loop_
_entity.id
_entity.type
_entity.pdbx_description
1 polymer ?
#
loop_
_entity_poly.entity_id
_entity_poly.type
_entity_poly.pdbx_seq_one_letter_code
_entity_poly.pdbx_strand_id
1 'polypeptide(L)'
;MDDDQVKIPSEPTYTPAPKRKRSIFERLAYSPTAIGIVLVVALVLMTLGVFFYDSLIPSIVSGESDYFLTTVVVFLGMLPYSIGVSLLVLLLLGLGIGRHDYPQWVRFALILVAGMIIVWGFHLSGALIGAMIHYSSS
;
A
#
# COMPACT_ATOMS: atom_id res chain seq x y z
N MET A 1 15.68 75.62 19.43
CA MET A 1 16.16 74.32 19.93
C MET A 1 15.04 73.36 19.60
N ASP A 2 15.20 72.63 18.50
CA ASP A 2 14.21 71.69 17.98
C ASP A 2 14.22 70.42 18.85
N ASP A 3 13.03 70.03 19.32
CA ASP A 3 12.83 68.76 20.00
C ASP A 3 12.82 67.63 18.96
N ASP A 4 13.97 66.99 18.78
CA ASP A 4 14.11 65.75 18.02
C ASP A 4 13.37 64.61 18.75
N GLN A 5 12.09 64.44 18.42
CA GLN A 5 11.27 63.29 18.82
C GLN A 5 11.88 62.02 18.23
N VAL A 6 12.59 61.25 19.07
CA VAL A 6 13.12 59.92 18.76
C VAL A 6 11.95 58.99 18.38
N LYS A 7 11.82 58.71 17.09
CA LYS A 7 10.78 57.82 16.55
C LYS A 7 11.13 56.37 16.91
N ILE A 8 10.51 55.85 17.96
CA ILE A 8 10.65 54.45 18.37
C ILE A 8 10.12 53.55 17.23
N PRO A 9 10.91 52.59 16.70
CA PRO A 9 10.43 51.66 15.69
C PRO A 9 9.29 50.82 16.27
N SER A 10 8.13 50.85 15.64
CA SER A 10 7.01 49.96 15.96
C SER A 10 7.46 48.50 15.84
N GLU A 11 7.22 47.69 16.86
CA GLU A 11 7.47 46.24 16.85
C GLU A 11 6.92 45.61 15.57
N PRO A 12 7.65 44.67 14.93
CA PRO A 12 7.12 43.94 13.79
C PRO A 12 5.92 43.13 14.26
N THR A 13 4.73 43.54 13.84
CA THR A 13 3.49 42.80 14.05
C THR A 13 3.66 41.39 13.49
N TYR A 14 3.85 40.40 14.37
CA TYR A 14 3.87 39.00 14.00
C TYR A 14 2.47 38.60 13.55
N THR A 15 2.24 38.52 12.24
CA THR A 15 1.06 37.89 11.67
C THR A 15 1.31 36.38 11.65
N PRO A 16 0.66 35.57 12.50
CA PRO A 16 0.78 34.13 12.42
C PRO A 16 0.33 33.67 11.03
N ALA A 17 1.19 32.92 10.34
CA ALA A 17 0.86 32.35 9.04
C ALA A 17 -0.48 31.61 9.14
N PRO A 18 -1.41 31.79 8.18
CA PRO A 18 -2.72 31.17 8.25
C PRO A 18 -2.55 29.66 8.37
N LYS A 19 -3.12 29.07 9.43
CA LYS A 19 -3.12 27.61 9.65
C LYS A 19 -3.74 26.96 8.43
N ARG A 20 -2.91 26.42 7.53
CA ARG A 20 -3.35 25.70 6.33
C ARG A 20 -4.24 24.56 6.81
N LYS A 21 -5.54 24.65 6.52
CA LYS A 21 -6.52 23.60 6.82
C LYS A 21 -6.13 22.38 5.98
N ARG A 22 -5.31 21.47 6.53
CA ARG A 22 -4.98 20.21 5.87
C ARG A 22 -6.28 19.48 5.55
N SER A 23 -6.43 19.01 4.32
CA SER A 23 -7.63 18.31 3.88
C SER A 23 -7.81 17.03 4.71
N ILE A 24 -9.03 16.49 4.76
CA ILE A 24 -9.32 15.24 5.49
C ILE A 24 -8.44 14.09 4.97
N PHE A 25 -8.16 14.09 3.66
CA PHE A 25 -7.27 13.14 3.00
C PHE A 25 -5.80 13.31 3.45
N GLU A 26 -5.31 14.53 3.59
CA GLU A 26 -3.97 14.79 4.15
C GLU A 26 -3.90 14.43 5.64
N ARG A 27 -4.99 14.54 6.40
CA ARG A 27 -5.03 14.07 7.79
C ARG A 27 -5.04 12.56 7.91
N LEU A 28 -5.78 11.87 7.03
CA LEU A 28 -5.80 10.42 6.98
C LEU A 28 -4.44 9.85 6.54
N ALA A 29 -3.82 10.43 5.51
CA ALA A 29 -2.52 9.98 5.00
C ALA A 29 -1.38 10.12 6.03
N TYR A 30 -1.53 10.99 7.02
CA TYR A 30 -0.53 11.23 8.07
C TYR A 30 -0.95 10.72 9.45
N SER A 31 -2.08 10.03 9.61
CA SER A 31 -2.45 9.47 10.92
C SER A 31 -1.85 8.08 11.14
N PRO A 32 -1.14 7.82 12.25
CA PRO A 32 -0.65 6.48 12.56
C PRO A 32 -1.77 5.45 12.69
N THR A 33 -2.96 5.86 13.14
CA THR A 33 -4.14 4.97 13.21
C THR A 33 -4.64 4.58 11.83
N ALA A 34 -4.65 5.51 10.86
CA ALA A 34 -5.09 5.22 9.49
C ALA A 34 -4.12 4.27 8.79
N ILE A 35 -2.81 4.47 8.97
CA ILE A 35 -1.77 3.55 8.49
C ILE A 35 -1.98 2.15 9.07
N GLY A 36 -2.22 2.05 10.38
CA GLY A 36 -2.52 0.77 11.04
C GLY A 36 -3.77 0.09 10.50
N ILE A 37 -4.85 0.83 10.27
CA ILE A 37 -6.09 0.29 9.69
C ILE A 37 -5.84 -0.25 8.28
N VAL A 38 -5.16 0.51 7.42
CA VAL A 38 -4.86 0.06 6.04
C VAL A 38 -4.00 -1.19 6.05
N LEU A 39 -3.02 -1.28 6.96
CA LEU A 39 -2.19 -2.49 7.13
C LEU A 39 -3.04 -3.70 7.54
N VAL A 40 -3.91 -3.56 8.55
CA VAL A 40 -4.80 -4.64 9.00
C VAL A 40 -5.74 -5.08 7.89
N VAL A 41 -6.35 -4.13 7.17
CA VAL A 41 -7.23 -4.43 6.02
C VAL A 41 -6.46 -5.18 4.93
N ALA A 42 -5.25 -4.73 4.59
CA ALA A 42 -4.41 -5.40 3.60
C ALA A 42 -4.10 -6.85 4.01
N LEU A 43 -3.71 -7.08 5.27
CA LEU A 43 -3.41 -8.41 5.81
C LEU A 43 -4.64 -9.33 5.82
N VAL A 44 -5.80 -8.81 6.21
CA VAL A 44 -7.06 -9.57 6.20
C VAL A 44 -7.42 -10.00 4.78
N LEU A 45 -7.31 -9.09 3.81
CA LEU A 45 -7.58 -9.38 2.41
C LEU A 45 -6.61 -10.43 1.83
N MET A 46 -5.32 -10.32 2.15
CA MET A 46 -4.32 -11.32 1.75
C MET A 46 -4.64 -12.70 2.37
N THR A 47 -4.95 -12.74 3.66
CA THR A 47 -5.29 -13.98 4.37
C THR A 47 -6.55 -14.63 3.78
N LEU A 48 -7.56 -13.82 3.46
CA LEU A 48 -8.78 -14.30 2.83
C LEU A 48 -8.49 -14.94 1.47
N GLY A 49 -7.67 -14.30 0.64
CA GLY A 49 -7.28 -14.85 -0.66
C GLY A 49 -6.49 -16.16 -0.56
N VAL A 50 -5.56 -16.27 0.41
CA VAL A 50 -4.84 -17.52 0.69
C VAL A 50 -5.79 -18.61 1.16
N PHE A 51 -6.75 -18.30 2.03
CA PHE A 51 -7.76 -19.26 2.50
C PHE A 51 -8.59 -19.85 1.36
N PHE A 52 -9.01 -19.02 0.40
CA PHE A 52 -9.71 -19.50 -0.80
C PHE A 52 -8.82 -20.42 -1.65
N TYR A 53 -7.52 -20.13 -1.74
CA TYR A 53 -6.57 -20.95 -2.47
C TYR A 53 -6.34 -22.31 -1.80
N ASP A 54 -6.10 -22.33 -0.49
CA ASP A 54 -5.92 -23.56 0.28
C ASP A 54 -7.16 -24.45 0.25
N SER A 55 -8.35 -23.85 0.22
CA SER A 55 -9.61 -24.58 0.11
C SER A 55 -9.78 -25.32 -1.23
N LEU A 56 -9.02 -24.94 -2.27
CA LEU A 56 -9.08 -25.54 -3.60
C LEU A 56 -8.06 -26.66 -3.82
N ILE A 57 -6.94 -26.65 -3.09
CA ILE A 57 -5.87 -27.65 -3.26
C ILE A 57 -6.41 -29.09 -3.16
N PRO A 58 -7.27 -29.45 -2.17
CA PRO A 58 -7.78 -30.81 -2.07
C PRO A 58 -8.63 -31.24 -3.26
N SER A 59 -9.45 -30.35 -3.83
CA SER A 59 -10.36 -30.70 -4.95
C SER A 59 -9.62 -30.84 -6.28
N ILE A 60 -8.59 -30.01 -6.50
CA ILE A 60 -7.74 -30.11 -7.68
C ILE A 60 -6.93 -31.42 -7.64
N VAL A 61 -6.39 -31.77 -6.47
CA VAL A 61 -5.57 -32.99 -6.29
C VAL A 61 -6.40 -34.27 -6.40
N SER A 62 -7.67 -34.26 -5.96
CA SER A 62 -8.55 -35.43 -6.08
C SER A 62 -9.09 -35.66 -7.49
N GLY A 63 -8.91 -34.71 -8.42
CA GLY A 63 -9.41 -34.81 -9.80
C GLY A 63 -10.93 -34.70 -9.93
N GLU A 64 -11.64 -34.41 -8.84
CA GLU A 64 -13.11 -34.27 -8.81
C GLU A 64 -13.58 -32.83 -9.09
N SER A 65 -12.66 -31.91 -9.35
CA SER A 65 -12.98 -30.49 -9.42
C SER A 65 -13.65 -30.13 -10.74
N ASP A 66 -14.88 -29.63 -10.66
CA ASP A 66 -15.56 -28.99 -11.78
C ASP A 66 -14.76 -27.76 -12.24
N TYR A 67 -14.31 -27.75 -13.50
CA TYR A 67 -13.38 -26.72 -14.02
C TYR A 67 -13.95 -25.30 -13.88
N PHE A 68 -15.26 -25.15 -14.06
CA PHE A 68 -15.94 -23.87 -13.90
C PHE A 68 -15.88 -23.38 -12.46
N LEU A 69 -16.23 -24.25 -11.50
CA LEU A 69 -16.20 -23.92 -10.07
C LEU A 69 -14.79 -23.58 -9.60
N THR A 70 -13.81 -24.37 -10.02
CA THR A 70 -12.39 -24.15 -9.70
C THR A 70 -11.91 -22.78 -10.19
N THR A 71 -12.23 -22.43 -11.43
CA THR A 71 -11.87 -21.14 -12.03
C THR A 71 -12.50 -19.98 -11.26
N VAL A 72 -13.78 -20.09 -10.89
CA VAL A 72 -14.50 -19.06 -10.13
C VAL A 72 -13.89 -18.86 -8.73
N VAL A 73 -13.58 -19.95 -8.02
CA VAL A 73 -13.00 -19.85 -6.67
C VAL A 73 -11.56 -19.31 -6.71
N VAL A 74 -10.75 -19.73 -7.70
CA VAL A 74 -9.41 -19.15 -7.90
C VAL A 74 -9.50 -17.66 -8.16
N PHE A 75 -10.42 -17.23 -9.05
CA PHE A 75 -10.63 -15.82 -9.35
C PHE A 75 -11.09 -15.02 -8.13
N LEU A 76 -12.04 -15.56 -7.36
CA LEU A 76 -12.53 -14.97 -6.11
C LEU A 76 -11.47 -14.89 -5.02
N GLY A 77 -10.52 -15.83 -4.97
CA GLY A 77 -9.37 -15.77 -4.06
C GLY A 77 -8.29 -14.80 -4.50
N MET A 78 -8.01 -14.72 -5.82
CA MET A 78 -6.97 -13.85 -6.36
C MET A 78 -7.32 -12.37 -6.27
N LEU A 79 -8.60 -12.00 -6.37
CA LEU A 79 -9.05 -10.61 -6.25
C LEU A 79 -8.70 -9.96 -4.90
N PRO A 80 -9.16 -10.47 -3.74
CA PRO A 80 -8.84 -9.87 -2.44
C PRO A 80 -7.34 -9.95 -2.15
N TYR A 81 -6.67 -11.04 -2.55
CA TYR A 81 -5.21 -11.15 -2.41
C TYR A 81 -4.48 -10.01 -3.13
N SER A 82 -4.83 -9.78 -4.41
CA SER A 82 -4.21 -8.74 -5.24
C SER A 82 -4.48 -7.34 -4.72
N ILE A 83 -5.70 -7.08 -4.21
CA ILE A 83 -6.04 -5.80 -3.57
C ILE A 83 -5.21 -5.61 -2.30
N GLY A 84 -5.10 -6.64 -1.44
CA GLY A 84 -4.31 -6.58 -0.22
C GLY A 84 -2.83 -6.29 -0.48
N VAL A 85 -2.23 -6.99 -1.45
CA VAL A 85 -0.84 -6.74 -1.88
C VAL A 85 -0.67 -5.32 -2.43
N SER A 86 -1.62 -4.85 -3.26
CA SER A 86 -1.56 -3.49 -3.83
C SER A 86 -1.64 -2.42 -2.75
N LEU A 87 -2.53 -2.58 -1.76
CA LEU A 87 -2.63 -1.68 -0.61
C LEU A 87 -1.34 -1.67 0.20
N LEU A 88 -0.73 -2.83 0.43
CA LEU A 88 0.54 -2.94 1.13
C LEU A 88 1.66 -2.21 0.39
N VAL A 89 1.79 -2.41 -0.92
CA VAL A 89 2.80 -1.74 -1.76
C VAL A 89 2.62 -0.22 -1.72
N LEU A 90 1.39 0.27 -1.90
CA LEU A 90 1.08 1.70 -1.84
C LEU A 90 1.38 2.30 -0.47
N LEU A 91 1.10 1.57 0.60
CA LEU A 91 1.41 1.99 1.97
C LEU A 91 2.92 2.08 2.19
N LEU A 92 3.68 1.08 1.76
CA LEU A 92 5.15 1.06 1.89
C LEU A 92 5.80 2.19 1.08
N LEU A 93 5.38 2.41 -0.18
CA LEU A 93 5.88 3.51 -1.00
C LEU A 93 5.46 4.87 -0.46
N GLY A 94 4.21 5.00 0.02
CA GLY A 94 3.72 6.22 0.65
C GLY A 94 4.51 6.60 1.90
N LEU A 95 4.89 5.60 2.71
CA LEU A 95 5.73 5.80 3.89
C LEU A 95 7.20 6.07 3.55
N GLY A 96 7.76 5.35 2.57
CA GLY A 96 9.15 5.51 2.16
C GLY A 96 9.42 6.82 1.43
N ILE A 97 8.55 7.20 0.49
CA ILE A 97 8.70 8.40 -0.34
C ILE A 97 8.09 9.62 0.35
N GLY A 98 6.85 9.50 0.83
CA GLY A 98 6.03 10.63 1.26
C GLY A 98 6.31 11.17 2.66
N ARG A 99 6.94 10.40 3.56
CA ARG A 99 7.31 10.87 4.90
C ARG A 99 8.81 11.15 5.01
N HIS A 100 9.13 12.43 5.26
CA HIS A 100 10.50 12.87 5.55
C HIS A 100 10.90 12.69 7.01
N ASP A 101 9.94 12.42 7.90
CA ASP A 101 10.18 12.27 9.35
C ASP A 101 10.85 10.93 9.70
N TYR A 102 10.91 9.98 8.77
CA TYR A 102 11.58 8.70 8.99
C TYR A 102 13.08 8.79 8.70
N PRO A 103 13.92 8.05 9.46
CA PRO A 103 15.33 7.89 9.14
C PRO A 103 15.51 7.41 7.68
N GLN A 104 16.54 7.91 7.01
CA GLN A 104 16.78 7.59 5.58
C GLN A 104 16.89 6.09 5.31
N TRP A 105 17.51 5.33 6.22
CA TRP A 105 17.63 3.88 6.11
C TRP A 105 16.27 3.17 6.18
N VAL A 106 15.33 3.66 7.01
CA VAL A 106 13.96 3.11 7.09
C VAL A 106 13.23 3.35 5.78
N ARG A 107 13.33 4.57 5.24
CA ARG A 107 12.69 4.95 3.97
C ARG A 107 13.20 4.09 2.82
N PHE A 108 14.52 3.89 2.75
CA PHE A 108 15.14 3.04 1.75
C PHE A 108 14.68 1.58 1.89
N ALA A 109 14.64 1.05 3.11
CA ALA A 109 14.14 -0.31 3.37
C ALA A 109 12.69 -0.48 2.92
N LEU A 110 11.80 0.48 3.24
CA LEU A 110 10.39 0.43 2.83
C LEU A 110 10.22 0.42 1.30
N ILE A 111 11.00 1.25 0.59
CA ILE A 111 11.00 1.29 -0.88
C ILE A 111 11.53 -0.03 -1.47
N LEU A 112 12.61 -0.56 -0.89
CA LEU A 112 13.20 -1.82 -1.35
C LEU A 112 12.23 -2.99 -1.16
N VAL A 113 11.58 -3.08 0.01
CA VAL A 113 10.56 -4.11 0.27
C VAL A 113 9.39 -3.98 -0.70
N ALA A 114 8.88 -2.76 -0.95
CA ALA A 114 7.84 -2.54 -1.94
C ALA A 114 8.27 -2.98 -3.36
N GLY A 115 9.51 -2.66 -3.75
CA GLY A 115 10.09 -3.08 -5.02
C GLY A 115 10.21 -4.60 -5.14
N MET A 116 10.67 -5.28 -4.09
CA MET A 116 10.74 -6.74 -4.06
C MET A 116 9.36 -7.39 -4.19
N ILE A 117 8.33 -6.85 -3.52
CA ILE A 117 6.96 -7.37 -3.65
C ILE A 117 6.47 -7.24 -5.10
N ILE A 118 6.74 -6.11 -5.76
CA ILE A 118 6.37 -5.90 -7.17
C ILE A 118 7.09 -6.89 -8.09
N VAL A 119 8.42 -7.02 -7.96
CA VAL A 119 9.22 -7.94 -8.79
C VAL A 119 8.78 -9.39 -8.57
N TRP A 120 8.53 -9.79 -7.33
CA TRP A 120 8.03 -11.12 -7.01
C TRP A 120 6.65 -11.36 -7.64
N GLY A 121 5.75 -10.37 -7.57
CA GLY A 121 4.45 -10.43 -8.24
C GLY A 121 4.57 -10.71 -9.75
N PHE A 122 5.48 -9.99 -10.43
CA PHE A 122 5.74 -10.21 -11.85
C PHE A 122 6.33 -11.59 -12.16
N HIS A 123 7.26 -12.08 -11.33
CA HIS A 123 7.82 -13.43 -11.48
C HIS A 123 6.75 -14.51 -11.32
N LEU A 124 5.88 -14.38 -10.31
CA LEU A 124 4.81 -15.34 -10.07
C LEU A 124 3.81 -15.35 -11.23
N SER A 125 3.39 -14.18 -11.73
CA SER A 125 2.49 -14.09 -12.89
C SER A 125 3.12 -14.63 -14.17
N GLY A 126 4.40 -14.38 -14.39
CA GLY A 126 5.13 -14.88 -15.57
C GLY A 126 5.26 -16.40 -15.56
N ALA A 127 5.57 -17.00 -14.41
CA ALA A 127 5.64 -18.46 -14.25
C ALA A 127 4.28 -19.13 -14.49
N LEU A 128 3.20 -18.50 -14.01
CA LEU A 128 1.84 -19.02 -14.16
C LEU A 128 1.34 -18.97 -15.61
N ILE A 129 1.63 -17.88 -16.34
CA ILE A 129 1.36 -17.77 -17.77
C ILE A 129 2.17 -18.80 -18.57
N GLY A 130 3.46 -18.97 -18.24
CA GLY A 130 4.32 -19.98 -18.86
C GLY A 130 3.78 -21.40 -18.67
N ALA A 131 3.32 -21.73 -17.47
CA ALA A 131 2.72 -23.03 -17.17
C ALA A 131 1.40 -23.26 -17.94
N MET A 132 0.53 -22.25 -18.04
CA MET A 132 -0.72 -22.36 -18.81
C MET A 132 -0.46 -22.56 -20.31
N ILE A 133 0.52 -21.85 -20.90
CA ILE A 133 0.89 -22.03 -22.31
C ILE A 133 1.39 -23.45 -22.55
N HIS A 134 2.24 -23.97 -21.66
CA HIS A 134 2.82 -25.29 -21.80
C HIS A 134 1.78 -26.41 -21.65
N TYR A 135 0.76 -26.22 -20.81
CA TYR A 135 -0.34 -27.18 -20.61
C TYR A 135 -1.38 -27.14 -21.74
N SER A 136 -1.55 -25.99 -22.40
CA SER A 136 -2.41 -25.84 -23.59
C SER A 136 -1.83 -26.53 -24.83
N SER A 137 -0.51 -26.68 -24.89
CA SER A 137 0.21 -27.28 -26.02
C SER A 137 0.43 -28.80 -25.93
N SER A 138 0.03 -29.43 -24.82
CA SER A 138 0.19 -30.86 -24.52
C SER A 138 -1.16 -31.56 -24.47
#